data_AF-A0A7C2XSN6-F1
#
_entry.id   AF-A0A7C2XSN6-F1
#
_cell.length_a   1.000
_cell.length_b   1.000
_cell.length_c   1.000
_cell.angle_alpha   90.00
_cell.angle_beta   90.00
_cell.angle_gamma   90.00
#
_symmetry.space_group_name_H-M   'P 1'
#
loop_
_entity.id
_entity.type
_entity.pdbx_description
1 polymer ?
#
loop_
_entity_poly.entity_id
_entity_poly.type
_entity_poly.pdbx_seq_one_letter_code
_entity_poly.pdbx_strand_id
1 'polypeptide(L)'
;MENEKGSNLWAGWAAMKLGDMEMAYRLFKEYVEKEPDYAYGWISLAAAASKLNKKEEAEDARRNYRILKERNPYKRRECEGKEMLISIMNKSDGVINEFIKKMVDEIECDQ
;
A
#
# COMPACT_ATOMS: atom_id res chain seq x y z
N MET A 1 -1.96 2.11 25.43
CA MET A 1 -0.75 2.01 24.56
C MET A 1 -1.07 1.18 23.32
N GLU A 2 -2.06 1.60 22.52
CA GLU A 2 -2.53 0.83 21.35
C GLU A 2 -2.33 1.58 20.02
N ASN A 3 -1.87 2.83 20.06
CA ASN A 3 -1.82 3.72 18.89
C ASN A 3 -0.45 3.83 18.19
N GLU A 4 0.62 3.23 18.71
CA GLU A 4 1.94 3.27 18.05
C GLU A 4 2.12 2.18 16.97
N LYS A 5 1.25 1.17 16.94
CA LYS A 5 1.43 -0.06 16.14
C LYS A 5 1.31 0.17 14.63
N GLY A 6 0.53 1.17 14.19
CA GLY A 6 0.48 1.62 12.80
C GLY A 6 1.56 2.65 12.41
N SER A 7 2.40 3.10 13.36
CA SER A 7 3.31 4.23 13.15
C SER A 7 4.64 3.86 12.50
N ASN A 8 5.14 2.64 12.72
CA ASN A 8 6.45 2.22 12.21
C ASN A 8 6.53 2.22 10.68
N LEU A 9 5.43 1.95 9.97
CA LEU A 9 5.41 1.99 8.51
C LEU A 9 5.60 3.43 7.99
N TRP A 10 4.84 4.38 8.51
CA TRP A 10 4.94 5.79 8.12
C TRP A 10 6.28 6.39 8.55
N ALA A 11 6.75 6.07 9.75
CA ALA A 11 8.06 6.46 10.23
C ALA A 11 9.19 5.88 9.35
N GLY A 12 9.04 4.63 8.89
CA GLY A 12 9.99 4.00 7.97
C GLY A 12 10.04 4.71 6.61
N TRP A 13 8.89 5.11 6.05
CA TRP A 13 8.87 5.90 4.82
C TRP A 13 9.45 7.29 5.02
N ALA A 14 9.18 7.94 6.16
CA ALA A 14 9.82 9.21 6.51
C ALA A 14 11.34 9.07 6.57
N ALA A 15 11.86 8.04 7.23
CA ALA A 15 13.29 7.74 7.29
C ALA A 15 13.89 7.53 5.88
N MET A 16 13.22 6.79 4.98
CA MET A 16 13.67 6.65 3.58
C MET A 16 13.75 8.01 2.87
N LYS A 17 12.78 8.90 3.07
CA LYS A 17 12.77 10.24 2.46
C LYS A 17 13.89 11.13 3.01
N LEU A 18 14.27 10.94 4.26
CA LEU A 18 15.40 11.62 4.90
C LEU A 18 16.75 10.98 4.56
N GLY A 19 16.78 9.85 3.85
CA GLY A 19 17.99 9.14 3.47
C GLY A 19 18.53 8.17 4.54
N ASP A 20 17.86 8.04 5.69
CA ASP A 20 18.24 7.11 6.75
C ASP A 20 17.69 5.70 6.44
N MET A 21 18.41 4.99 5.57
CA MET A 21 18.02 3.67 5.10
C MET A 21 18.13 2.60 6.19
N GLU A 22 19.04 2.73 7.15
CA GLU A 22 19.18 1.79 8.27
C GLU A 22 18.00 1.89 9.23
N MET A 23 17.59 3.12 9.59
CA MET A 23 16.39 3.31 10.39
C MET A 23 15.14 2.82 9.66
N ALA A 24 15.01 3.13 8.37
CA ALA A 24 13.91 2.64 7.54
C ALA A 24 13.84 1.11 7.54
N TYR A 25 14.96 0.43 7.29
CA TYR A 25 15.04 -1.03 7.31
C TYR A 25 14.58 -1.62 8.64
N ARG A 26 15.07 -1.07 9.77
CA ARG A 26 14.70 -1.52 11.12
C ARG A 26 13.20 -1.38 11.37
N LEU A 27 12.64 -0.20 11.05
CA LEU A 27 11.22 0.10 11.25
C LEU A 27 10.32 -0.80 10.40
N PHE A 28 10.68 -1.04 9.13
CA PHE A 28 9.92 -1.96 8.28
C PHE A 28 10.04 -3.41 8.74
N LYS A 29 11.21 -3.83 9.21
CA LYS A 29 11.41 -5.18 9.74
C LYS A 29 10.52 -5.43 10.96
N GLU A 30 10.53 -4.52 11.94
CA GLU A 30 9.63 -4.59 13.09
C GLU A 30 8.15 -4.54 12.70
N TYR A 31 7.82 -3.79 11.65
CA TYR A 31 6.46 -3.68 11.16
C TYR A 31 5.96 -5.00 10.56
N VAL A 32 6.73 -5.64 9.67
CA VAL A 32 6.31 -6.90 9.04
C VAL A 32 6.29 -8.09 10.00
N GLU A 33 7.06 -8.04 11.09
CA GLU A 33 6.99 -9.02 12.17
C GLU A 33 5.67 -8.93 12.95
N LYS A 34 5.08 -7.72 13.04
CA LYS A 34 3.81 -7.46 13.74
C LYS A 34 2.60 -7.59 12.84
N GLU A 35 2.69 -7.08 11.61
CA GLU A 35 1.62 -7.02 10.61
C GLU A 35 2.05 -7.76 9.32
N PRO A 36 2.22 -9.10 9.38
CA PRO A 36 2.79 -9.88 8.28
C PRO A 36 1.87 -9.95 7.06
N ASP A 37 0.57 -9.69 7.21
CA ASP A 37 -0.39 -9.76 6.11
C ASP A 37 -0.52 -8.44 5.31
N TYR A 38 0.20 -7.38 5.69
CA TYR A 38 0.18 -6.11 4.97
C TYR A 38 1.32 -6.03 3.94
N ALA A 39 0.99 -6.30 2.67
CA ALA A 39 1.99 -6.40 1.61
C ALA A 39 2.87 -5.13 1.42
N TYR A 40 2.36 -3.93 1.73
CA TYR A 40 3.16 -2.71 1.62
C TYR A 40 4.32 -2.67 2.62
N GLY A 41 4.21 -3.34 3.77
CA GLY A 41 5.32 -3.51 4.70
C GLY A 41 6.48 -4.27 4.06
N TRP A 42 6.18 -5.39 3.41
CA TRP A 42 7.17 -6.26 2.77
C TRP A 42 7.88 -5.60 1.58
N ILE A 43 7.16 -4.91 0.69
CA ILE A 43 7.80 -4.22 -0.43
C ILE A 43 8.67 -3.04 0.04
N SER A 44 8.28 -2.39 1.15
CA SER A 44 9.07 -1.31 1.76
C SER A 44 10.33 -1.85 2.43
N LEU A 45 10.24 -2.97 3.15
CA LEU A 45 11.40 -3.69 3.68
C LEU A 45 12.37 -4.08 2.55
N ALA A 46 11.85 -4.64 1.45
CA ALA A 46 12.68 -5.02 0.31
C ALA A 46 13.43 -3.83 -0.30
N ALA A 47 12.77 -2.67 -0.40
CA ALA A 47 13.37 -1.45 -0.93
C ALA A 47 14.50 -0.95 -0.02
N ALA A 48 14.26 -0.88 1.30
CA ALA A 48 15.28 -0.46 2.26
C ALA A 48 16.46 -1.45 2.30
N ALA A 49 16.20 -2.76 2.35
CA ALA A 49 17.21 -3.81 2.32
C ALA A 49 18.11 -3.73 1.07
N SER A 50 17.50 -3.50 -0.10
CA SER A 50 18.24 -3.34 -1.37
C SER A 50 19.19 -2.14 -1.34
N LYS A 51 18.76 -1.02 -0.74
CA LYS A 51 19.59 0.19 -0.60
C LYS A 51 20.77 -0.01 0.35
N LEU A 52 20.66 -0.96 1.27
CA LEU A 52 21.72 -1.36 2.20
C LEU A 52 22.56 -2.55 1.70
N ASN A 53 22.40 -3.00 0.45
CA ASN A 53 23.03 -4.18 -0.11
C ASN A 53 22.75 -5.50 0.65
N LYS A 54 21.65 -5.57 1.40
CA LYS A 54 21.15 -6.78 2.09
C LYS A 54 20.32 -7.62 1.11
N LYS A 55 21.02 -8.33 0.21
CA LYS A 55 20.39 -8.97 -0.97
C LYS A 55 19.41 -10.08 -0.60
N GLU A 56 19.79 -10.97 0.31
CA GLU A 56 18.97 -12.12 0.71
C GLU A 56 17.66 -11.64 1.36
N GLU A 57 17.74 -10.71 2.32
CA GLU A 57 16.56 -10.17 2.99
C GLU A 57 15.66 -9.38 2.03
N ALA A 58 16.24 -8.71 1.05
CA ALA A 58 15.47 -8.03 0.02
C ALA A 58 14.70 -9.02 -0.88
N GLU A 59 15.30 -10.17 -1.21
CA GLU A 59 14.65 -11.22 -2.00
C GLU A 59 13.53 -11.91 -1.22
N ASP A 60 13.75 -12.21 0.06
CA ASP A 60 12.73 -12.81 0.93
C ASP A 60 11.56 -11.87 1.15
N ALA A 61 11.82 -10.58 1.39
CA ALA A 61 10.77 -9.59 1.50
C ALA A 61 9.96 -9.44 0.19
N ARG A 62 10.61 -9.50 -0.98
CA ARG A 62 9.91 -9.54 -2.29
C ARG A 62 9.09 -10.81 -2.48
N ARG A 63 9.53 -11.94 -1.94
CA ARG A 63 8.78 -13.21 -1.99
C ARG A 63 7.50 -13.10 -1.18
N ASN A 64 7.57 -12.62 0.07
CA ASN A 64 6.40 -12.41 0.91
C ASN A 64 5.41 -11.41 0.30
N TYR A 65 5.91 -10.31 -0.28
CA TYR A 65 5.08 -9.37 -1.02
C TYR A 65 4.29 -10.04 -2.16
N ARG A 66 4.95 -10.91 -2.95
CA ARG A 66 4.31 -11.62 -4.07
C ARG A 66 3.22 -12.58 -3.59
N ILE A 67 3.51 -13.39 -2.57
CA ILE A 67 2.54 -14.32 -1.98
C ILE A 67 1.28 -13.57 -1.53
N LEU A 68 1.45 -12.45 -0.83
CA LEU A 68 0.31 -11.65 -0.36
C LEU A 68 -0.45 -10.98 -1.49
N LYS A 69 0.26 -10.48 -2.51
CA LYS A 69 -0.37 -9.90 -3.70
C LYS A 69 -1.15 -10.95 -4.49
N GLU A 70 -0.69 -12.20 -4.55
CA GLU A 70 -1.40 -13.30 -5.19
C GLU A 70 -2.63 -13.72 -4.38
N ARG A 71 -2.50 -13.76 -3.04
CA ARG A 71 -3.61 -14.10 -2.13
C ARG A 71 -4.69 -13.02 -2.07
N ASN A 72 -4.28 -11.76 -2.08
CA ASN A 72 -5.15 -10.60 -2.05
C ASN A 72 -4.60 -9.53 -2.99
N PRO A 73 -4.93 -9.61 -4.29
CA PRO A 73 -4.51 -8.61 -5.25
C PRO A 73 -5.00 -7.25 -4.78
N TYR A 74 -4.08 -6.28 -4.68
CA TYR A 74 -4.50 -4.90 -4.48
C TYR A 74 -5.51 -4.54 -5.55
N LYS A 75 -6.67 -4.08 -5.11
CA LYS A 75 -7.61 -3.47 -6.02
C LYS A 75 -6.91 -2.27 -6.65
N ARG A 76 -6.91 -2.17 -8.00
CA ARG A 76 -6.31 -1.01 -8.68
C ARG A 76 -6.90 0.25 -8.05
N ARG A 77 -6.08 1.28 -7.76
CA ARG A 77 -6.55 2.48 -7.04
C ARG A 77 -7.70 3.17 -7.78
N GLU A 78 -7.68 3.08 -9.10
CA GLU A 78 -8.73 3.50 -10.01
C GLU A 78 -10.05 2.76 -9.71
N CYS A 79 -9.99 1.46 -9.41
CA CYS A 79 -11.14 0.65 -9.04
C CYS A 79 -11.66 0.93 -7.64
N GLU A 80 -10.78 1.16 -6.67
CA GLU A 80 -11.17 1.67 -5.35
C GLU A 80 -11.88 3.04 -5.47
N GLY A 81 -11.30 3.95 -6.27
CA GLY A 81 -11.91 5.24 -6.59
C GLY A 81 -13.27 5.10 -7.26
N LYS A 82 -13.41 4.19 -8.23
CA LYS A 82 -14.68 3.87 -8.90
C LYS A 82 -15.76 3.41 -7.91
N GLU A 83 -15.42 2.52 -6.98
CA GLU A 83 -16.37 2.08 -5.93
C GLU A 83 -16.79 3.22 -5.01
N MET A 84 -15.85 4.06 -4.59
CA MET A 84 -16.16 5.25 -3.81
C MET A 84 -17.10 6.19 -4.56
N LEU A 85 -16.83 6.45 -5.84
CA LEU A 85 -17.68 7.23 -6.73
C LEU A 85 -19.09 6.64 -6.86
N ILE A 86 -19.21 5.32 -7.07
CA ILE A 86 -20.52 4.63 -7.11
C ILE A 86 -21.27 4.79 -5.77
N SER A 87 -20.56 4.71 -4.63
CA SER A 87 -21.18 4.83 -3.31
C SER A 87 -21.81 6.20 -3.03
N ILE A 88 -21.24 7.26 -3.63
CA ILE A 88 -21.75 8.64 -3.53
C ILE A 88 -22.73 8.96 -4.66
N MET A 89 -22.66 8.28 -5.81
CA MET A 89 -23.57 8.45 -6.94
C MET A 89 -25.03 8.26 -6.51
N ASN A 90 -25.30 7.21 -5.71
CA ASN A 90 -26.63 6.93 -5.15
C ASN A 90 -27.14 7.97 -4.14
N LYS A 91 -26.30 8.94 -3.74
CA LYS A 91 -26.60 10.00 -2.78
C LYS A 91 -26.46 11.40 -3.39
N SER A 92 -26.22 11.48 -4.70
CA SER A 92 -25.95 12.73 -5.41
C SER A 92 -26.93 12.92 -6.56
N ASP A 93 -27.30 14.17 -6.83
CA ASP A 93 -28.28 14.54 -7.84
C ASP A 93 -27.70 15.56 -8.84
N GLY A 94 -28.41 15.77 -9.95
CA GLY A 94 -28.09 16.81 -10.94
C GLY A 94 -26.71 16.66 -11.58
N VAL A 95 -26.02 17.78 -11.78
CA VAL A 95 -24.73 17.85 -12.49
C VAL A 95 -23.65 16.98 -11.83
N ILE A 96 -23.69 16.84 -10.50
CA ILE A 96 -22.73 16.03 -9.75
C ILE A 96 -22.92 14.54 -10.10
N ASN A 97 -24.17 14.08 -10.14
CA ASN A 97 -24.48 12.70 -10.52
C ASN A 97 -24.05 12.39 -11.97
N GLU A 98 -24.35 13.30 -12.92
CA GLU A 98 -23.94 13.14 -14.32
C GLU A 98 -22.41 13.11 -14.49
N PHE A 99 -21.69 13.94 -13.74
CA PHE A 99 -20.23 13.96 -13.75
C PHE A 99 -19.64 12.66 -13.19
N ILE A 100 -20.16 12.19 -12.05
CA ILE A 100 -19.75 10.91 -11.44
C ILE A 100 -20.00 9.75 -12.40
N LYS A 101 -21.17 9.70 -13.04
CA LYS A 101 -21.52 8.66 -14.00
C LYS A 101 -20.51 8.57 -15.14
N LYS A 102 -20.13 9.70 -15.76
CA LYS A 102 -19.11 9.74 -16.82
C LYS A 102 -17.76 9.19 -16.36
N MET A 103 -17.28 9.61 -15.19
CA MET A 103 -16.01 9.12 -14.64
C MET A 103 -16.05 7.61 -14.35
N VAL A 104 -17.16 7.10 -13.82
CA VAL A 104 -17.33 5.67 -13.53
C VAL A 104 -17.30 4.84 -14.81
N ASP A 105 -17.90 5.33 -15.90
CA ASP A 105 -17.93 4.65 -17.20
C ASP A 105 -16.55 4.61 -17.88
N GLU A 106 -15.69 5.60 -17.64
CA GLU A 106 -14.31 5.67 -18.18
C GLU A 106 -13.31 4.78 -17.42
N ILE A 107 -13.57 4.44 -16.16
CA ILE A 107 -12.66 3.62 -15.36
C ILE A 107 -12.88 2.13 -15.65
N GLU A 108 -11.92 1.52 -16.34
CA GLU A 108 -11.87 0.07 -16.56
C GLU A 108 -11.26 -0.66 -15.36
N CYS A 109 -11.96 -1.69 -14.89
CA CYS A 109 -11.54 -2.56 -13.80
C CYS A 109 -11.50 -3.99 -14.31
N ASP A 110 -10.33 -4.41 -14.79
CA ASP A 110 -10.10 -5.80 -15.15
C ASP A 110 -9.98 -6.62 -13.86
N GLN A 111 -10.62 -7.79 -13.85
CA GLN A 111 -10.55 -8.78 -12.78
C GLN A 111 -9.18 -9.45 -12.71
#